data_AF-A0A522XSY2-F1
#
_entry.id   AF-A0A522XSY2-F1
#
_cell.length_a   1.000
_cell.length_b   1.000
_cell.length_c   1.000
_cell.angle_alpha   90.00
_cell.angle_beta   90.00
_cell.angle_gamma   90.00
#
_symmetry.space_group_name_H-M   'P 1'
#
loop_
_entity.id
_entity.type
_entity.pdbx_description
1 polymer ?
#
loop_
_entity_poly.entity_id
_entity_poly.type
_entity_poly.pdbx_seq_one_letter_code
_entity_poly.pdbx_strand_id
1 'polypeptide(L)'
;PTGSARHPDQLRIAFDGDAVIFDDEGERVSRSDGLAAFAEHERLRAGEPLSGGPFRGFLDALHRLQQAFPTGEAAPIRTALVTARSVPAHERVIRTLREWGIRLDEALFLGGRAKGPFLEAFGADIFFDDSEHNIVSARDHVAAGHVPHGIGNPGRPGVSGG
;
A
#
# COMPACT_ATOMS: atom_id res chain seq x y z
N PRO A 1 -17.46 16.06 -1.83
CA PRO A 1 -16.07 15.99 -2.30
C PRO A 1 -15.54 17.38 -2.67
N THR A 2 -14.78 18.01 -1.78
CA THR A 2 -13.92 19.16 -2.13
C THR A 2 -12.78 18.61 -2.97
N GLY A 3 -12.70 19.05 -4.24
CA GLY A 3 -11.83 18.44 -5.23
C GLY A 3 -10.36 18.52 -4.83
N SER A 4 -9.71 17.35 -4.72
CA SER A 4 -8.26 17.25 -4.87
C SER A 4 -7.84 18.00 -6.14
N ALA A 5 -6.64 18.59 -6.14
CA ALA A 5 -6.08 19.18 -7.35
C ALA A 5 -6.01 18.09 -8.43
N ARG A 6 -6.98 18.08 -9.33
CA ARG A 6 -7.04 17.05 -10.38
C ARG A 6 -5.87 17.28 -11.32
N HIS A 7 -5.10 16.24 -11.54
CA HIS A 7 -4.07 16.18 -12.56
C HIS A 7 -4.69 15.46 -13.76
N PRO A 8 -5.40 16.16 -14.67
CA PRO A 8 -6.22 15.51 -15.71
C PRO A 8 -5.42 14.59 -16.63
N ASP A 9 -4.12 14.81 -16.74
CA ASP A 9 -3.19 14.05 -17.56
C ASP A 9 -2.39 12.98 -16.78
N GLN A 10 -2.67 12.79 -15.48
CA GLN A 10 -1.99 11.80 -14.64
C GLN A 10 -2.98 10.90 -13.90
N LEU A 11 -2.71 9.61 -13.92
CA LEU A 11 -3.34 8.62 -13.06
C LEU A 11 -2.48 8.41 -11.81
N ARG A 12 -3.04 8.67 -10.63
CA ARG A 12 -2.35 8.57 -9.35
C ARG A 12 -2.96 7.46 -8.49
N ILE A 13 -2.19 6.40 -8.25
CA ILE A 13 -2.66 5.20 -7.55
C ILE A 13 -1.89 5.06 -6.24
N ALA A 14 -2.62 4.99 -5.13
CA ALA A 14 -2.07 4.73 -3.82
C ALA A 14 -2.42 3.30 -3.34
N PHE A 15 -1.54 2.71 -2.55
CA PHE A 15 -1.68 1.36 -2.01
C PHE A 15 -1.34 1.35 -0.51
N ASP A 16 -2.07 0.56 0.28
CA ASP A 16 -1.52 0.07 1.54
C ASP A 16 -0.36 -0.91 1.31
N GLY A 17 0.45 -1.11 2.36
CA GLY A 17 1.52 -2.09 2.36
C GLY A 17 1.03 -3.51 2.64
N ASP A 18 0.67 -3.79 3.88
CA ASP A 18 0.45 -5.15 4.36
C ASP A 18 -0.89 -5.69 3.82
N ALA A 19 -0.95 -6.98 3.52
CA ALA A 19 -2.08 -7.63 2.86
C ALA A 19 -2.55 -7.04 1.51
N VAL A 20 -1.85 -6.02 0.98
CA VAL A 20 -2.09 -5.41 -0.34
C VAL A 20 -0.87 -5.62 -1.25
N ILE A 21 0.20 -4.84 -1.10
CA ILE A 21 1.44 -5.02 -1.88
C ILE A 21 2.31 -6.15 -1.29
N PHE A 22 2.36 -6.23 0.03
CA PHE A 22 3.08 -7.25 0.79
C PHE A 22 2.10 -8.28 1.34
N ASP A 23 2.62 -9.43 1.79
CA ASP A 23 1.82 -10.38 2.54
C ASP A 23 1.36 -9.80 3.89
N ASP A 24 0.62 -10.60 4.67
CA ASP A 24 0.09 -10.21 5.98
C ASP A 24 1.01 -10.57 7.15
N GLU A 25 2.29 -10.89 6.89
CA GLU A 25 3.23 -11.33 7.94
C GLU A 25 3.38 -10.29 9.05
N GLY A 26 3.57 -9.03 8.68
CA GLY A 26 3.72 -7.94 9.64
C GLY A 26 2.47 -7.76 10.50
N GLU A 27 1.29 -7.85 9.87
CA GLU A 27 0.02 -7.74 10.55
C GLU A 27 -0.18 -8.87 11.57
N ARG A 28 0.14 -10.11 11.18
CA ARG A 28 0.08 -11.30 12.05
C ARG A 28 0.90 -11.10 13.32
N VAL A 29 2.17 -10.72 13.21
CA VAL A 29 3.04 -10.48 14.38
C VAL A 29 2.51 -9.35 15.25
N SER A 30 2.06 -8.25 14.63
CA SER A 30 1.55 -7.10 15.39
C SER A 30 0.27 -7.42 16.18
N ARG A 31 -0.63 -8.24 15.61
CA ARG A 31 -1.87 -8.65 16.27
C ARG A 31 -1.66 -9.73 17.32
N SER A 32 -0.72 -10.67 17.12
CA SER A 32 -0.42 -11.74 18.08
C SER A 32 0.40 -11.24 19.27
N ASP A 33 1.48 -10.51 18.99
CA ASP A 33 2.56 -10.26 19.96
C ASP A 33 2.78 -8.76 20.23
N GLY A 34 2.00 -7.90 19.58
CA GLY A 34 2.02 -6.46 19.78
C GLY A 34 3.12 -5.71 19.01
N LEU A 35 3.11 -4.39 19.13
CA LEU A 35 3.98 -3.49 18.35
C LEU A 35 5.48 -3.65 18.66
N ALA A 36 5.83 -3.99 19.90
CA ALA A 36 7.23 -4.20 20.29
C ALA A 36 7.82 -5.45 19.62
N ALA A 37 7.07 -6.55 19.62
CA ALA A 37 7.45 -7.78 18.93
C ALA A 37 7.53 -7.57 17.42
N PHE A 38 6.57 -6.84 16.84
CA PHE A 38 6.61 -6.44 15.43
C PHE A 38 7.87 -5.63 15.09
N ALA A 39 8.21 -4.62 15.90
CA ALA A 39 9.40 -3.80 15.66
C ALA A 39 10.69 -4.62 15.71
N GLU A 40 10.82 -5.55 16.66
CA GLU A 40 11.98 -6.44 16.76
C GLU A 40 12.03 -7.45 15.61
N HIS A 41 10.88 -8.04 15.24
CA HIS A 41 10.76 -8.92 14.08
C HIS A 41 11.26 -8.24 12.80
N GLU A 42 10.80 -7.01 12.54
CA GLU A 42 11.20 -6.23 11.37
C GLU A 42 12.68 -5.82 11.42
N ARG A 43 13.22 -5.53 12.60
CA ARG A 43 14.65 -5.22 12.77
C ARG A 43 15.54 -6.42 12.47
N LEU A 44 15.19 -7.59 13.01
CA LEU A 44 15.96 -8.83 12.81
C LEU A 44 15.90 -9.31 11.36
N ARG A 45 14.76 -9.09 10.69
CA ARG A 45 14.52 -9.49 9.30
C ARG A 45 14.71 -8.37 8.28
N ALA A 46 15.34 -7.26 8.64
CA ALA A 46 15.50 -6.13 7.72
C ALA A 46 16.19 -6.53 6.40
N GLY A 47 17.09 -7.53 6.43
CA GLY A 47 17.77 -8.07 5.25
C GLY A 47 16.97 -9.09 4.43
N GLU A 48 15.81 -9.53 4.91
CA GLU A 48 14.95 -10.53 4.26
C GLU A 48 13.78 -9.81 3.57
N PRO A 49 13.60 -9.92 2.24
CA PRO A 49 12.48 -9.30 1.55
C PRO A 49 11.12 -9.77 2.11
N LEU A 50 10.13 -8.87 2.13
CA LEU A 50 8.74 -9.25 2.38
C LEU A 50 8.22 -10.09 1.21
N SER A 51 7.29 -11.02 1.48
CA SER A 51 6.60 -11.71 0.39
C SER A 51 5.61 -10.77 -0.30
N GLY A 52 5.23 -11.12 -1.53
CA GLY A 52 4.22 -10.38 -2.28
C GLY A 52 2.80 -10.64 -1.79
N GLY A 53 2.04 -9.57 -1.65
CA GLY A 53 0.59 -9.59 -1.49
C GLY A 53 -0.16 -9.70 -2.82
N PRO A 54 -1.51 -9.69 -2.79
CA PRO A 54 -2.35 -9.85 -3.97
C PRO A 54 -2.13 -8.77 -5.04
N PHE A 55 -1.72 -7.56 -4.64
CA PHE A 55 -1.52 -6.42 -5.55
C PHE A 55 -0.07 -6.25 -6.00
N ARG A 56 0.87 -7.11 -5.57
CA ARG A 56 2.26 -7.06 -6.06
C ARG A 56 2.34 -7.13 -7.58
N GLY A 57 1.61 -8.06 -8.20
CA GLY A 57 1.63 -8.22 -9.66
C GLY A 57 1.06 -7.02 -10.40
N PHE A 58 0.05 -6.37 -9.82
CA PHE A 58 -0.52 -5.14 -10.36
C PHE A 58 0.46 -3.96 -10.24
N LEU A 59 1.13 -3.81 -9.10
CA LEU A 59 2.17 -2.81 -8.91
C LEU A 59 3.34 -3.01 -9.90
N ASP A 60 3.78 -4.26 -10.12
CA ASP A 60 4.81 -4.59 -11.12
C ASP A 60 4.35 -4.21 -12.55
N ALA A 61 3.10 -4.52 -12.91
CA ALA A 61 2.55 -4.14 -14.22
C ALA A 61 2.52 -2.61 -14.41
N LEU A 62 2.12 -1.85 -13.39
CA LEU A 62 2.16 -0.38 -13.41
C LEU A 62 3.60 0.13 -13.54
N HIS A 63 4.52 -0.44 -12.77
CA HIS A 63 5.93 -0.07 -12.83
C HIS A 63 6.52 -0.28 -14.23
N ARG A 64 6.25 -1.43 -14.86
CA ARG A 64 6.67 -1.72 -16.23
C ARG A 64 6.07 -0.73 -17.23
N LEU A 65 4.80 -0.37 -17.07
CA LEU A 65 4.16 0.63 -17.91
C LEU A 65 4.80 2.02 -17.72
N GLN A 66 5.14 2.41 -16.48
CA GLN A 66 5.86 3.65 -16.19
C GLN A 66 7.23 3.73 -16.89
N GLN A 67 7.91 2.60 -17.11
CA GLN A 67 9.19 2.58 -17.83
C GLN A 67 9.08 3.00 -19.31
N ALA A 68 7.87 3.02 -19.89
CA ALA A 68 7.63 3.51 -21.24
C ALA A 68 7.53 5.04 -21.33
N PHE A 69 7.56 5.74 -20.20
CA PHE A 69 7.33 7.18 -20.11
C PHE A 69 8.47 7.91 -19.38
N PRO A 70 8.60 9.25 -19.56
CA PRO A 70 9.50 10.05 -18.75
C PRO A 70 9.19 9.93 -17.26
N THR A 71 10.22 9.85 -16.43
CA THR A 71 10.07 9.85 -14.98
C THR A 71 9.80 11.26 -14.43
N GLY A 72 9.19 11.36 -13.25
CA GLY A 72 8.98 12.64 -12.56
C GLY A 72 7.58 13.22 -12.81
N GLU A 73 7.44 14.54 -12.73
CA GLU A 73 6.13 15.21 -12.81
C GLU A 73 5.41 15.01 -14.14
N ALA A 74 6.14 14.74 -15.22
CA ALA A 74 5.56 14.45 -16.54
C ALA A 74 5.10 13.00 -16.72
N ALA A 75 5.32 12.12 -15.73
CA ALA A 75 4.90 10.73 -15.81
C ALA A 75 3.36 10.64 -15.79
N PRO A 76 2.71 9.97 -16.75
CA PRO A 76 1.25 9.86 -16.80
C PRO A 76 0.69 8.92 -15.73
N ILE A 77 1.54 8.14 -15.06
CA ILE A 77 1.16 7.25 -13.96
C ILE A 77 2.10 7.55 -12.80
N ARG A 78 1.54 7.80 -11.61
CA ARG A 78 2.30 7.91 -10.36
C ARG A 78 1.77 6.94 -9.31
N THR A 79 2.67 6.31 -8.58
CA THR A 79 2.34 5.29 -7.58
C THR A 79 2.81 5.68 -6.18
N ALA A 80 1.99 5.45 -5.16
CA ALA A 80 2.32 5.73 -3.77
C ALA A 80 2.09 4.53 -2.86
N LEU A 81 3.01 4.31 -1.92
CA LEU A 81 2.78 3.46 -0.75
C LEU A 81 2.33 4.34 0.42
N VAL A 82 1.20 4.00 1.05
CA VAL A 82 0.64 4.68 2.22
C VAL A 82 0.33 3.63 3.28
N THR A 83 1.31 3.36 4.15
CA THR A 83 1.29 2.23 5.09
C THR A 83 1.23 2.69 6.55
N ALA A 84 0.59 1.86 7.39
CA ALA A 84 0.61 2.03 8.84
C ALA A 84 1.96 1.67 9.48
N ARG A 85 2.86 0.98 8.76
CA ARG A 85 4.23 0.70 9.22
C ARG A 85 4.95 2.00 9.61
N SER A 86 5.72 1.95 10.69
CA SER A 86 6.52 3.07 11.19
C SER A 86 8.03 2.83 11.01
N VAL A 87 8.85 3.81 11.36
CA VAL A 87 10.28 3.58 11.60
C VAL A 87 10.42 2.71 12.87
N PRO A 88 11.26 1.66 12.90
CA PRO A 88 12.26 1.25 11.90
C PRO A 88 11.80 0.27 10.81
N ALA A 89 10.54 -0.22 10.82
CA ALA A 89 10.04 -1.20 9.85
C ALA A 89 10.13 -0.76 8.36
N HIS A 90 10.31 0.53 8.09
CA HIS A 90 10.56 1.05 6.75
C HIS A 90 11.77 0.44 6.02
N GLU A 91 12.82 0.00 6.72
CA GLU A 91 14.04 -0.51 6.09
C GLU A 91 13.74 -1.76 5.24
N ARG A 92 12.99 -2.71 5.81
CA ARG A 92 12.62 -3.95 5.13
C ARG A 92 11.75 -3.68 3.90
N VAL A 93 10.83 -2.73 3.98
CA VAL A 93 10.00 -2.28 2.85
C VAL A 93 10.86 -1.72 1.71
N ILE A 94 11.80 -0.81 2.02
CA ILE A 94 12.68 -0.21 1.01
C ILE A 94 13.57 -1.27 0.35
N ARG A 95 14.14 -2.19 1.13
CA ARG A 95 14.95 -3.30 0.61
C ARG A 95 14.14 -4.24 -0.26
N THR A 96 12.91 -4.55 0.13
CA THR A 96 11.99 -5.39 -0.66
C THR A 96 11.70 -4.76 -2.03
N LEU A 97 11.29 -3.49 -2.06
CA LEU A 97 11.00 -2.79 -3.32
C LEU A 97 12.23 -2.73 -4.24
N ARG A 98 13.42 -2.52 -3.66
CA ARG A 98 14.69 -2.53 -4.39
C ARG A 98 15.00 -3.92 -4.97
N GLU A 99 14.83 -4.98 -4.19
CA GLU A 99 15.03 -6.36 -4.63
C GLU A 99 14.07 -6.72 -5.78
N TRP A 100 12.82 -6.25 -5.71
CA TRP A 100 11.85 -6.41 -6.78
C TRP A 100 12.10 -5.52 -8.01
N GLY A 101 13.05 -4.58 -7.93
CA GLY A 101 13.29 -3.59 -8.98
C GLY A 101 12.14 -2.60 -9.17
N ILE A 102 11.23 -2.48 -8.19
CA ILE A 102 10.05 -1.62 -8.27
C ILE A 102 10.35 -0.26 -7.65
N ARG A 103 10.08 0.81 -8.42
CA ARG A 103 10.09 2.18 -7.94
C ARG A 103 8.67 2.66 -7.69
N LEU A 104 8.47 3.31 -6.54
CA LEU A 104 7.30 4.14 -6.23
C LEU A 104 7.67 5.62 -6.37
N ASP A 105 6.69 6.45 -6.67
CA ASP A 105 6.84 7.90 -6.70
C ASP A 105 6.83 8.50 -5.28
N GLU A 106 6.03 7.94 -4.37
CA GLU A 106 5.94 8.34 -2.97
C GLU A 106 5.88 7.11 -2.06
N ALA A 107 6.47 7.17 -0.86
CA ALA A 107 6.36 6.12 0.15
C ALA A 107 6.23 6.71 1.55
N LEU A 108 5.15 6.36 2.24
CA LEU A 108 4.75 7.00 3.49
C LEU A 108 4.46 6.00 4.60
N PHE A 109 5.18 6.23 5.69
CA PHE A 109 5.15 5.43 6.91
C PHE A 109 4.43 6.21 7.99
N LEU A 110 3.12 5.99 8.10
CA LEU A 110 2.24 6.84 8.89
C LEU A 110 2.22 6.51 10.38
N GLY A 111 2.68 5.32 10.79
CA GLY A 111 2.72 4.91 12.19
C GLY A 111 1.36 5.04 12.90
N GLY A 112 0.27 4.71 12.21
CA GLY A 112 -1.10 4.81 12.73
C GLY A 112 -1.80 6.16 12.53
N ARG A 113 -1.15 7.16 11.90
CA ARG A 113 -1.84 8.40 11.50
C ARG A 113 -2.86 8.12 10.37
N ALA A 114 -3.91 8.94 10.32
CA ALA A 114 -4.96 8.81 9.31
C ALA A 114 -4.41 8.99 7.88
N LYS A 115 -4.87 8.14 6.95
CA LYS A 115 -4.42 8.13 5.56
C LYS A 115 -5.03 9.25 4.71
N GLY A 116 -6.29 9.62 4.99
CA GLY A 116 -7.09 10.58 4.21
C GLY A 116 -6.36 11.87 3.83
N PRO A 117 -5.78 12.63 4.78
CA PRO A 117 -5.05 13.86 4.46
C PRO A 117 -3.89 13.65 3.49
N PHE A 118 -3.25 12.48 3.53
CA PHE A 118 -2.16 12.17 2.62
C PHE A 118 -2.64 11.78 1.23
N LEU A 119 -3.71 10.97 1.16
CA LEU A 119 -4.34 10.61 -0.11
C LEU A 119 -4.82 11.85 -0.86
N GLU A 120 -5.39 12.82 -0.14
CA GLU A 120 -5.81 14.11 -0.69
C GLU A 120 -4.61 14.95 -1.15
N ALA A 121 -3.55 15.07 -0.33
CA ALA A 121 -2.34 15.83 -0.68
C ALA A 121 -1.57 15.23 -1.87
N PHE A 122 -1.54 13.89 -1.97
CA PHE A 122 -0.97 13.20 -3.14
C PHE A 122 -1.82 13.40 -4.41
N GLY A 123 -3.10 13.75 -4.24
CA GLY A 123 -4.06 13.82 -5.34
C GLY A 123 -4.38 12.44 -5.88
N ALA A 124 -4.52 11.43 -5.01
CA ALA A 124 -4.84 10.07 -5.42
C ALA A 124 -6.19 10.03 -6.18
N ASP A 125 -6.21 9.34 -7.31
CA ASP A 125 -7.44 9.00 -8.02
C ASP A 125 -8.05 7.71 -7.46
N ILE A 126 -7.19 6.75 -7.12
CA ILE A 126 -7.58 5.43 -6.60
C ILE A 126 -6.69 5.06 -5.42
N PHE A 127 -7.30 4.48 -4.38
CA PHE A 127 -6.61 3.93 -3.22
C PHE A 127 -7.03 2.48 -2.95
N PHE A 128 -6.07 1.58 -2.73
CA PHE A 128 -6.32 0.18 -2.37
C PHE A 128 -5.87 -0.12 -0.95
N ASP A 129 -6.75 -0.71 -0.14
CA ASP A 129 -6.53 -1.04 1.27
C ASP A 129 -7.30 -2.31 1.64
N ASP A 130 -6.76 -3.11 2.56
CA ASP A 130 -7.39 -4.34 3.04
C ASP A 130 -8.36 -4.10 4.23
N SER A 131 -8.30 -2.92 4.85
CA SER A 131 -9.13 -2.56 6.00
C SER A 131 -10.38 -1.79 5.58
N GLU A 132 -11.56 -2.35 5.88
CA GLU A 132 -12.84 -1.66 5.67
C GLU A 132 -12.89 -0.28 6.36
N HIS A 133 -12.27 -0.15 7.55
CA HIS A 133 -12.18 1.11 8.26
C HIS A 133 -11.44 2.18 7.44
N ASN A 134 -10.30 1.82 6.85
CA ASN A 134 -9.53 2.72 5.99
C ASN A 134 -10.30 3.08 4.73
N ILE A 135 -11.02 2.14 4.13
CA ILE A 135 -11.88 2.37 2.96
C ILE A 135 -12.99 3.38 3.27
N VAL A 136 -13.69 3.19 4.40
CA VAL A 136 -14.74 4.12 4.83
C VAL A 136 -14.16 5.51 5.11
N SER A 137 -12.99 5.61 5.73
CA SER A 137 -12.33 6.90 5.98
C SER A 137 -11.80 7.56 4.70
N ALA A 138 -11.37 6.79 3.71
CA ALA A 138 -10.76 7.30 2.49
C ALA A 138 -11.79 7.79 1.46
N ARG A 139 -13.02 7.24 1.47
CA ARG A 139 -14.06 7.52 0.47
C ARG A 139 -14.45 8.99 0.34
N ASP A 140 -14.22 9.78 1.39
CA ASP A 140 -14.51 11.22 1.39
C ASP A 140 -13.45 12.02 0.61
N HIS A 141 -12.28 11.40 0.33
CA HIS A 141 -11.13 12.01 -0.31
C HIS A 141 -10.80 11.39 -1.69
N VAL A 142 -10.99 10.08 -1.86
CA VAL A 142 -10.52 9.31 -3.04
C VAL A 142 -11.46 8.13 -3.34
N ALA A 143 -11.48 7.66 -4.60
CA ALA A 143 -12.12 6.38 -4.92
C ALA A 143 -11.32 5.24 -4.25
N ALA A 144 -11.95 4.49 -3.36
CA ALA A 144 -11.29 3.47 -2.55
C ALA A 144 -11.76 2.05 -2.96
N GLY A 145 -10.82 1.14 -3.18
CA GLY A 145 -11.05 -0.26 -3.49
C GLY A 145 -10.60 -1.16 -2.34
N HIS A 146 -11.55 -1.91 -1.77
CA HIS A 146 -11.25 -2.88 -0.70
C HIS A 146 -10.58 -4.13 -1.26
N VAL A 147 -9.49 -4.57 -0.63
CA VAL A 147 -8.76 -5.80 -0.95
C VAL A 147 -9.07 -6.84 0.13
N PRO A 148 -9.99 -7.81 -0.10
CA PRO A 148 -10.42 -8.76 0.93
C PRO A 148 -9.38 -9.88 1.12
N HIS A 149 -8.19 -9.53 1.62
CA HIS A 149 -7.06 -10.42 1.85
C HIS A 149 -6.46 -10.20 3.26
N GLY A 150 -5.69 -11.18 3.74
CA GLY A 150 -5.03 -11.11 5.04
C GLY A 150 -5.92 -11.50 6.22
N ILE A 151 -5.33 -11.56 7.41
CA ILE A 151 -6.01 -11.96 8.65
C ILE A 151 -7.18 -11.06 9.07
N GLY A 152 -7.22 -9.81 8.58
CA GLY A 152 -8.37 -8.92 8.76
C GLY A 152 -9.61 -9.35 7.98
N ASN A 153 -9.44 -10.22 6.97
CA ASN A 153 -10.49 -10.64 6.05
C ASN A 153 -10.58 -12.18 6.00
N PRO A 154 -10.97 -12.85 7.11
CA PRO A 154 -11.13 -14.31 7.12
C PRO A 154 -12.17 -14.66 6.05
N GLY A 155 -11.73 -15.42 5.04
CA GLY A 155 -12.49 -15.62 3.81
C GLY A 155 -13.95 -15.91 4.09
N ARG A 156 -14.86 -15.14 3.49
CA ARG A 156 -16.25 -15.59 3.41
C ARG A 156 -16.20 -16.97 2.77
N PRO A 157 -16.77 -18.03 3.39
CA PRO A 157 -16.84 -19.33 2.74
C PRO A 157 -17.47 -19.08 1.37
N GLY A 158 -16.73 -19.45 0.33
CA GLY A 158 -17.09 -19.11 -1.05
C GLY A 158 -18.54 -19.48 -1.30
N VAL A 159 -19.31 -18.53 -1.86
CA VAL A 159 -20.53 -18.90 -2.57
C VAL A 159 -20.06 -19.83 -3.68
N SER A 160 -20.33 -21.12 -3.51
CA SER A 160 -20.16 -22.11 -4.56
C SER A 160 -21.07 -21.68 -5.69
N GLY A 161 -20.48 -21.15 -6.76
CA GLY A 161 -21.20 -20.91 -8.01
C GLY A 161 -21.75 -22.23 -8.51
N GLY A 162 -23.07 -22.32 -8.64
CA GLY A 162 -23.78 -23.29 -9.46
C GLY A 162 -23.92 -22.81 -10.89
#